data_AF-Q08U96-F1
#
_entry.id   AF-Q08U96-F1
#
_cell.length_a   1.000
_cell.length_b   1.000
_cell.length_c   1.000
_cell.angle_alpha   90.00
_cell.angle_beta   90.00
_cell.angle_gamma   90.00
#
_symmetry.space_group_name_H-M   'P 1'
#
loop_
_entity.id
_entity.type
_entity.pdbx_description
1 polymer ?
#
loop_
_entity_poly.entity_id
_entity_poly.type
_entity_poly.pdbx_seq_one_letter_code
_entity_poly.pdbx_strand_id
1 'polypeptide(L)'
;MERLSMSDRKLGRWGLISVAAAVLGASLMLPLLPDASSPQEPSVQDAPPATLRAQNEALLEAKAADISRQRLAKLPEPEVPDVVGGFSREAVGGVLSRYREMLSVQGLYNQNVTRERLVNQILDSPQGADIASKALTDPAFAQEAFRDFQAEARVFSIEVLKAAAARGQEHYLVRATEAISQELSRSGDGSGTLDKGRSSDLRDLVHSFVDVKGLDAFAQGDVRPVQALGFSSTMPTRVKLIYDEVLFLRLKQQFGRERAAEMTAALLDH
;
A
#
# COMPACT_ATOMS: atom_id res chain seq x y z
N MET A 1 -29.52 47.18 -7.26
CA MET A 1 -28.09 46.81 -7.14
C MET A 1 -28.03 45.29 -7.31
N GLU A 2 -28.05 44.68 -8.49
CA GLU A 2 -27.21 44.85 -9.69
C GLU A 2 -25.70 44.90 -9.41
N ARG A 3 -25.03 43.74 -9.58
CA ARG A 3 -23.91 43.44 -10.52
C ARG A 3 -23.27 42.11 -10.09
N LEU A 4 -23.39 41.06 -10.92
CA LEU A 4 -22.35 40.48 -11.79
C LEU A 4 -21.20 39.83 -10.98
N SER A 5 -20.81 38.56 -11.11
CA SER A 5 -20.62 37.64 -12.25
C SER A 5 -19.21 37.04 -12.09
N MET A 6 -18.99 35.90 -12.75
CA MET A 6 -17.73 35.20 -13.01
C MET A 6 -17.26 34.26 -11.87
N SER A 7 -17.48 32.96 -12.01
CA SER A 7 -16.80 32.01 -12.93
C SER A 7 -15.57 31.43 -12.26
N ASP A 8 -15.74 30.29 -11.59
CA ASP A 8 -14.61 29.44 -11.22
C ASP A 8 -14.63 28.10 -11.95
N ARG A 9 -13.70 28.06 -12.92
CA ARG A 9 -12.70 27.01 -13.16
C ARG A 9 -13.18 25.61 -13.51
N LYS A 10 -13.13 25.40 -14.83
CA LYS A 10 -12.90 24.13 -15.53
C LYS A 10 -11.89 23.23 -14.78
N LEU A 11 -12.38 22.12 -14.24
CA LEU A 11 -11.56 20.96 -13.87
C LEU A 11 -11.16 20.22 -15.16
N GLY A 12 -9.86 20.21 -15.45
CA GLY A 12 -9.27 19.52 -16.58
C GLY A 12 -9.39 18.00 -16.42
N ARG A 13 -10.16 17.39 -17.32
CA ARG A 13 -10.11 15.96 -17.66
C ARG A 13 -8.68 15.60 -18.08
N TRP A 14 -8.01 14.75 -17.32
CA TRP A 14 -6.90 13.94 -17.83
C TRP A 14 -7.38 12.49 -17.95
N GLY A 15 -7.26 11.98 -19.18
CA GLY A 15 -7.97 10.83 -19.68
C GLY A 15 -7.43 9.49 -19.20
N LEU A 16 -8.37 8.62 -18.84
CA LEU A 16 -8.22 7.18 -18.87
C LEU A 16 -8.19 6.73 -20.34
N ILE A 17 -7.06 6.20 -20.79
CA ILE A 17 -6.99 5.43 -22.04
C ILE A 17 -7.39 4.00 -21.71
N SER A 18 -8.65 3.66 -22.03
CA SER A 18 -9.14 2.29 -22.10
C SER A 18 -8.77 1.70 -23.46
N VAL A 19 -7.93 0.67 -23.51
CA VAL A 19 -7.75 -0.13 -24.73
C VAL A 19 -8.75 -1.29 -24.68
N ALA A 20 -9.80 -1.17 -25.49
CA ALA A 20 -10.72 -2.24 -25.79
C ALA A 20 -10.06 -3.20 -26.79
N ALA A 21 -10.00 -4.49 -26.44
CA ALA A 21 -9.61 -5.55 -27.36
C ALA A 21 -10.80 -5.84 -28.30
N ALA A 22 -10.68 -5.45 -29.57
CA ALA A 22 -11.59 -5.85 -30.62
C ALA A 22 -11.15 -7.19 -31.20
N VAL A 23 -11.93 -8.24 -30.93
CA VAL A 23 -11.87 -9.52 -31.63
C VAL A 23 -12.58 -9.33 -32.98
N LEU A 24 -11.83 -9.39 -34.07
CA LEU A 24 -12.38 -9.57 -35.41
C LEU A 24 -11.64 -10.71 -36.09
N GLY A 25 -12.37 -11.82 -36.24
CA GLY A 25 -11.99 -12.91 -37.12
C GLY A 25 -12.13 -12.49 -38.57
N ALA A 26 -11.14 -12.87 -39.37
CA ALA A 26 -11.26 -12.94 -40.81
C ALA A 26 -10.41 -14.14 -41.28
N SER A 27 -11.11 -15.23 -41.60
CA SER A 27 -10.59 -16.34 -42.38
C SER A 27 -10.26 -15.85 -43.79
N LEU A 28 -9.00 -15.94 -44.21
CA LEU A 28 -8.61 -15.84 -45.61
C LEU A 28 -7.61 -16.94 -45.93
N MET A 29 -8.08 -17.87 -46.77
CA MET A 29 -7.33 -18.89 -47.50
C MET A 29 -6.34 -18.24 -48.47
N LEU A 30 -5.09 -18.71 -48.50
CA LEU A 30 -4.09 -18.52 -49.58
C LEU A 30 -3.05 -19.67 -49.48
N PRO A 31 -2.28 -19.97 -50.55
CA PRO A 31 -2.09 -21.31 -51.08
C PRO A 31 -0.71 -21.92 -50.78
N LEU A 32 -0.60 -23.21 -51.08
CA LEU A 32 0.61 -24.04 -51.09
C LEU A 32 1.83 -23.36 -51.76
N LEU A 33 2.91 -23.22 -50.99
CA LEU A 33 4.29 -23.16 -51.46
C LEU A 33 5.21 -23.96 -50.50
N PRO A 34 6.35 -24.49 -50.99
CA PRO A 34 7.04 -25.62 -50.39
C PRO A 34 8.17 -25.24 -49.42
N ASP A 35 8.46 -26.22 -48.57
CA ASP A 35 9.69 -26.54 -47.82
C ASP A 35 10.36 -25.50 -46.90
N ALA A 36 10.30 -25.86 -45.62
CA ALA A 36 11.40 -25.90 -44.65
C ALA A 36 12.34 -24.69 -44.59
N SER A 37 12.01 -23.78 -43.67
CA SER A 37 13.03 -23.16 -42.82
C SER A 37 12.53 -23.26 -41.39
N SER A 38 13.18 -24.11 -40.59
CA SER A 38 12.93 -24.27 -39.17
C SER A 38 12.85 -22.90 -38.48
N PRO A 39 11.95 -22.68 -37.50
CA PRO A 39 12.05 -21.52 -36.63
C PRO A 39 13.44 -21.58 -35.96
N GLN A 40 14.33 -20.65 -36.27
CA GLN A 40 15.50 -20.43 -35.45
C GLN A 40 14.98 -20.07 -34.05
N GLU A 41 15.26 -20.94 -33.09
CA GLU A 41 15.20 -20.56 -31.67
C GLU A 41 15.96 -19.25 -31.51
N PRO A 42 15.41 -18.23 -30.84
CA PRO A 42 16.15 -17.02 -30.57
C PRO A 42 17.43 -17.41 -29.82
N SER A 43 18.57 -17.24 -30.51
CA SER A 43 19.89 -17.47 -29.92
C SER A 43 19.95 -16.70 -28.62
N VAL A 44 20.37 -17.36 -27.54
CA VAL A 44 20.69 -16.76 -26.25
C VAL A 44 21.76 -15.68 -26.49
N GLN A 45 21.33 -14.45 -26.80
CA GLN A 45 22.22 -13.32 -27.00
C GLN A 45 22.72 -12.88 -25.63
N ASP A 46 24.01 -13.13 -25.43
CA ASP A 46 24.95 -12.55 -24.50
C ASP A 46 24.37 -11.52 -23.52
N ALA A 47 24.11 -12.01 -22.31
CA ALA A 47 24.08 -11.18 -21.11
C ALA A 47 25.24 -10.15 -21.15
N PRO A 48 24.97 -8.82 -21.02
CA PRO A 48 26.05 -7.84 -21.01
C PRO A 48 27.06 -8.18 -19.91
N PRO A 49 28.37 -8.02 -20.15
CA PRO A 49 29.39 -8.35 -19.17
C PRO A 49 29.13 -7.62 -17.85
N ALA A 50 29.42 -8.28 -16.73
CA ALA A 50 29.08 -7.81 -15.39
C ALA A 50 29.51 -6.35 -15.12
N THR A 51 30.64 -5.93 -15.70
CA THR A 51 31.14 -4.55 -15.60
C THR A 51 30.22 -3.52 -16.25
N LEU A 52 29.64 -3.82 -17.41
CA LEU A 52 28.69 -2.92 -18.08
C LEU A 52 27.35 -2.86 -17.34
N ARG A 53 26.91 -3.97 -16.73
CA ARG A 53 25.72 -3.99 -15.87
C ARG A 53 25.90 -3.07 -14.66
N ALA A 54 27.01 -3.21 -13.94
CA ALA A 54 27.31 -2.38 -12.77
C ALA A 54 27.40 -0.88 -13.13
N GLN A 55 27.97 -0.53 -14.29
CA GLN A 55 28.02 0.85 -14.76
C GLN A 55 26.63 1.40 -15.08
N ASN A 56 25.77 0.61 -15.72
CA ASN A 56 24.40 1.00 -16.04
C ASN A 56 23.55 1.16 -14.76
N GLU A 57 23.70 0.26 -13.80
CA GLU A 57 23.02 0.36 -12.49
C GLU A 57 23.44 1.63 -11.75
N ALA A 58 24.75 1.93 -11.69
CA ALA A 58 25.25 3.14 -11.06
C ALA A 58 24.73 4.43 -11.73
N LEU A 59 24.62 4.43 -13.07
CA LEU A 59 24.04 5.55 -13.80
C LEU A 59 22.55 5.75 -13.47
N LEU A 60 21.78 4.66 -13.43
CA LEU A 60 20.35 4.70 -13.08
C LEU A 60 20.16 5.17 -11.64
N GLU A 61 21.00 4.73 -10.72
CA GLU A 61 20.98 5.16 -9.32
C GLU A 61 21.29 6.65 -9.18
N ALA A 62 22.34 7.15 -9.86
CA ALA A 62 22.69 8.57 -9.85
C ALA A 62 21.56 9.44 -10.40
N LYS A 63 20.92 9.00 -11.49
CA LYS A 63 19.77 9.69 -12.08
C LYS A 63 18.56 9.68 -11.14
N ALA A 64 18.28 8.55 -10.50
CA ALA A 64 17.19 8.43 -9.53
C ALA A 64 17.42 9.36 -8.32
N ALA A 65 18.65 9.41 -7.79
CA ALA A 65 19.00 10.30 -6.70
C ALA A 65 18.79 11.78 -7.08
N ASP A 66 19.15 12.17 -8.31
CA ASP A 66 18.96 13.53 -8.76
C ASP A 66 17.47 13.91 -8.90
N ILE A 67 16.67 13.04 -9.53
CA ILE A 67 15.22 13.23 -9.65
C ILE A 67 14.57 13.31 -8.27
N SER A 68 14.98 12.46 -7.33
CA SER A 68 14.46 12.47 -5.96
C SER A 68 14.74 13.80 -5.27
N ARG A 69 15.98 14.33 -5.33
CA ARG A 69 16.33 15.64 -4.76
C ARG A 69 15.50 16.76 -5.36
N GLN A 70 15.34 16.77 -6.68
CA GLN A 70 14.53 17.77 -7.37
C GLN A 70 13.06 17.72 -6.96
N ARG A 71 12.51 16.53 -6.73
CA ARG A 71 11.13 16.34 -6.25
C ARG A 71 10.98 16.79 -4.80
N LEU A 72 11.91 16.39 -3.93
CA LEU A 72 11.90 16.78 -2.53
C LEU A 72 11.95 18.30 -2.36
N ALA A 73 12.78 18.99 -3.13
CA ALA A 73 12.87 20.45 -3.14
C ALA A 73 11.58 21.16 -3.59
N LYS A 74 10.69 20.47 -4.30
CA LYS A 74 9.38 20.99 -4.72
C LYS A 74 8.28 20.70 -3.71
N LEU A 75 8.50 19.80 -2.75
CA LEU A 75 7.55 19.54 -1.69
C LEU A 75 7.59 20.71 -0.70
N PRO A 76 6.43 21.23 -0.26
CA PRO A 76 6.40 22.30 0.73
C PRO A 76 7.13 21.86 2.00
N GLU A 77 7.85 22.81 2.62
CA GLU A 77 8.49 22.57 3.92
C GLU A 77 7.40 22.41 4.97
N PRO A 78 7.42 21.33 5.77
CA PRO A 78 6.36 21.07 6.72
C PRO A 78 6.46 22.00 7.92
N GLU A 79 5.33 22.56 8.33
CA GLU A 79 5.19 23.28 9.59
C GLU A 79 4.68 22.32 10.67
N VAL A 80 5.60 21.87 11.53
CA VAL A 80 5.26 21.00 12.67
C VAL A 80 5.11 21.84 13.94
N PRO A 81 3.98 21.75 14.68
CA PRO A 81 3.81 22.39 15.98
C PRO A 81 4.91 22.00 16.98
N ASP A 82 5.16 22.83 18.01
CA ASP A 82 6.19 22.53 19.03
C ASP A 82 5.93 21.19 19.74
N VAL A 83 4.65 20.90 20.01
CA VAL A 83 4.16 19.63 20.55
C VAL A 83 2.86 19.29 19.84
N VAL A 84 2.73 18.06 19.34
CA VAL A 84 1.50 17.56 18.71
C VAL A 84 1.26 16.11 19.12
N GLY A 85 0.05 15.81 19.59
CA GLY A 85 -0.31 14.45 20.02
C GLY A 85 0.55 13.85 21.14
N GLY A 86 1.25 14.68 21.92
CA GLY A 86 2.19 14.24 22.98
C GLY A 86 3.63 14.02 22.50
N PHE A 87 3.95 14.27 21.24
CA PHE A 87 5.29 14.16 20.69
C PHE A 87 5.94 15.53 20.49
N SER A 88 7.27 15.58 20.57
CA SER A 88 8.02 16.81 20.28
C SER A 88 8.05 17.12 18.78
N ARG A 89 8.24 18.39 18.44
CA ARG A 89 8.50 18.84 17.07
C ARG A 89 9.60 18.03 16.39
N GLU A 90 10.69 17.75 17.10
CA GLU A 90 11.83 17.03 16.53
C GLU A 90 11.46 15.59 16.15
N ALA A 91 10.74 14.88 17.02
CA ALA A 91 10.34 13.51 16.74
C ALA A 91 9.39 13.42 15.55
N VAL A 92 8.36 14.27 15.51
CA VAL A 92 7.37 14.31 14.42
C VAL A 92 7.99 14.83 13.13
N GLY A 93 8.79 15.89 13.20
CA GLY A 93 9.54 16.42 12.06
C GLY A 93 10.50 15.40 11.48
N GLY A 94 11.12 14.57 12.33
CA GLY A 94 11.95 13.46 11.89
C GLY A 94 11.17 12.46 11.02
N VAL A 95 10.03 11.99 11.50
CA VAL A 95 9.17 11.05 10.74
C VAL A 95 8.65 11.69 9.45
N LEU A 96 8.15 12.92 9.53
CA LEU A 96 7.62 13.64 8.37
C LEU A 96 8.68 13.92 7.29
N SER A 97 9.91 14.27 7.68
CA SER A 97 11.02 14.39 6.72
C SER A 97 11.24 13.10 5.94
N ARG A 98 11.26 11.95 6.64
CA ARG A 98 11.47 10.64 6.03
C ARG A 98 10.31 10.24 5.13
N TYR A 99 9.07 10.57 5.51
CA TYR A 99 7.91 10.37 4.64
C TYR A 99 7.95 11.23 3.36
N ARG A 100 8.41 12.50 3.44
CA ARG A 100 8.64 13.33 2.25
C ARG A 100 9.69 12.70 1.32
N GLU A 101 10.76 12.14 1.88
CA GLU A 101 11.77 11.40 1.13
C GLU A 101 11.22 10.11 0.51
N MET A 102 10.35 9.37 1.21
CA MET A 102 9.68 8.18 0.67
C MET A 102 8.77 8.53 -0.51
N LEU A 103 8.13 9.71 -0.48
CA LEU A 103 7.34 10.23 -1.59
C LEU A 103 8.22 10.64 -2.77
N SER A 104 9.35 11.32 -2.53
CA SER A 104 10.20 11.85 -3.60
C SER A 104 10.78 10.74 -4.47
N VAL A 105 11.01 9.54 -3.90
CA VAL A 105 11.51 8.37 -4.63
C VAL A 105 10.45 7.54 -5.34
N GLN A 106 9.16 7.91 -5.28
CA GLN A 106 8.09 7.11 -5.88
C GLN A 106 8.27 6.92 -7.39
N GLY A 107 8.17 5.68 -7.85
CA GLY A 107 8.31 5.30 -9.25
C GLY A 107 9.76 5.39 -9.78
N LEU A 108 10.75 5.58 -8.91
CA LEU A 108 12.15 5.55 -9.29
C LEU A 108 12.73 4.14 -9.18
N TYR A 109 13.81 3.89 -9.92
CA TYR A 109 14.49 2.60 -10.00
C TYR A 109 14.85 2.03 -8.61
N ASN A 110 15.36 2.87 -7.71
CA ASN A 110 15.82 2.49 -6.38
C ASN A 110 14.78 2.74 -5.26
N GLN A 111 13.49 2.90 -5.61
CA GLN A 111 12.46 3.29 -4.65
C GLN A 111 12.35 2.32 -3.47
N ASN A 112 12.37 1.01 -3.72
CA ASN A 112 12.13 -0.01 -2.69
C ASN A 112 13.26 -0.02 -1.66
N VAL A 113 14.51 -0.08 -2.13
CA VAL A 113 15.71 -0.04 -1.28
C VAL A 113 15.77 1.26 -0.47
N THR A 114 15.42 2.38 -1.10
CA THR A 114 15.44 3.68 -0.40
C THR A 114 14.35 3.77 0.65
N ARG A 115 13.12 3.33 0.34
CA ARG A 115 12.01 3.30 1.30
C ARG A 115 12.30 2.38 2.47
N GLU A 116 12.84 1.19 2.22
CA GLU A 116 13.23 0.26 3.28
C GLU A 116 14.25 0.90 4.23
N ARG A 117 15.29 1.56 3.68
CA ARG A 117 16.25 2.32 4.49
C ARG A 117 15.58 3.41 5.32
N LEU A 118 14.65 4.18 4.74
CA LEU A 118 13.95 5.26 5.44
C LEU A 118 13.02 4.72 6.54
N VAL A 119 12.30 3.63 6.28
CA VAL A 119 11.49 2.93 7.28
C VAL A 119 12.36 2.46 8.44
N ASN A 120 13.52 1.88 8.16
CA ASN A 120 14.47 1.48 9.19
C ASN A 120 14.92 2.68 10.03
N GLN A 121 15.24 3.81 9.41
CA GLN A 121 15.58 5.05 10.13
C GLN A 121 14.43 5.63 10.97
N ILE A 122 13.17 5.40 10.58
CA ILE A 122 12.01 5.74 11.41
C ILE A 122 11.97 4.83 12.64
N LEU A 123 12.12 3.51 12.44
CA LEU A 123 12.04 2.51 13.51
C LEU A 123 13.22 2.55 14.48
N ASP A 124 14.35 3.11 14.07
CA ASP A 124 15.51 3.32 14.94
C ASP A 124 15.31 4.54 15.87
N SER A 125 14.30 5.39 15.59
CA SER A 125 13.87 6.45 16.51
C SER A 125 13.00 5.88 17.64
N PRO A 126 13.20 6.27 18.91
CA PRO A 126 12.44 5.75 20.05
C PRO A 126 10.91 5.88 19.93
N GLN A 127 10.42 6.86 19.17
CA GLN A 127 8.98 7.16 19.04
C GLN A 127 8.46 6.92 17.61
N GLY A 128 9.27 6.41 16.69
CA GLY A 128 8.92 6.34 15.27
C GLY A 128 7.70 5.46 14.99
N ALA A 129 7.64 4.29 15.61
CA ALA A 129 6.50 3.38 15.48
C ALA A 129 5.22 3.93 16.14
N ASP A 130 5.33 4.60 17.29
CA ASP A 130 4.20 5.25 17.95
C ASP A 130 3.62 6.39 17.10
N ILE A 131 4.48 7.22 16.51
CA ILE A 131 4.07 8.31 15.62
C ILE A 131 3.39 7.75 14.37
N ALA A 132 3.95 6.71 13.74
CA ALA A 132 3.34 6.05 12.58
C ALA A 132 1.97 5.45 12.94
N SER A 133 1.87 4.75 14.08
CA SER A 133 0.59 4.21 14.56
C SER A 133 -0.43 5.32 14.74
N LYS A 134 -0.07 6.41 15.41
CA LYS A 134 -1.00 7.52 15.67
C LYS A 134 -1.37 8.26 14.39
N ALA A 135 -0.43 8.48 13.46
CA ALA A 135 -0.69 9.09 12.15
C ALA A 135 -1.72 8.30 11.34
N LEU A 136 -1.75 6.98 11.48
CA LEU A 136 -2.71 6.11 10.81
C LEU A 136 -4.07 6.11 11.50
N THR A 137 -4.10 5.99 12.83
CA THR A 137 -5.35 5.71 13.57
C THR A 137 -6.06 6.95 14.11
N ASP A 138 -5.40 8.10 14.18
CA ASP A 138 -5.94 9.34 14.76
C ASP A 138 -5.98 10.46 13.71
N PRO A 139 -7.15 10.71 13.09
CA PRO A 139 -7.29 11.75 12.07
C PRO A 139 -6.94 13.16 12.57
N ALA A 140 -7.22 13.46 13.84
CA ALA A 140 -6.95 14.78 14.40
C ALA A 140 -5.43 14.99 14.53
N PHE A 141 -4.72 13.99 15.04
CA PHE A 141 -3.26 14.00 15.05
C PHE A 141 -2.68 14.08 13.64
N ALA A 142 -3.21 13.29 12.69
CA ALA A 142 -2.73 13.30 11.31
C ALA A 142 -2.87 14.69 10.66
N GLN A 143 -4.02 15.32 10.85
CA GLN A 143 -4.30 16.67 10.36
C GLN A 143 -3.39 17.72 11.02
N GLU A 144 -3.15 17.62 12.33
CA GLU A 144 -2.34 18.59 13.06
C GLU A 144 -0.84 18.45 12.73
N ALA A 145 -0.33 17.21 12.69
CA ALA A 145 1.09 16.92 12.49
C ALA A 145 1.54 16.94 11.02
N PHE A 146 0.69 16.47 10.10
CA PHE A 146 1.04 16.26 8.69
C PHE A 146 0.24 17.15 7.73
N ARG A 147 -0.85 17.77 8.17
CA ARG A 147 -1.70 18.69 7.38
C ARG A 147 -2.11 18.09 6.03
N ASP A 148 -1.75 18.75 4.94
CA ASP A 148 -2.07 18.31 3.57
C ASP A 148 -1.40 16.97 3.21
N PHE A 149 -0.35 16.57 3.95
CA PHE A 149 0.39 15.33 3.75
C PHE A 149 -0.21 14.13 4.51
N GLN A 150 -1.37 14.28 5.13
CA GLN A 150 -1.98 13.23 5.95
C GLN A 150 -2.25 11.93 5.17
N ALA A 151 -2.63 12.01 3.89
CA ALA A 151 -2.97 10.83 3.10
C ALA A 151 -1.73 9.95 2.86
N GLU A 152 -0.62 10.58 2.44
CA GLU A 152 0.67 9.93 2.26
C GLU A 152 1.24 9.43 3.59
N ALA A 153 1.08 10.21 4.66
CA ALA A 153 1.50 9.80 6.00
C ALA A 153 0.80 8.50 6.43
N ARG A 154 -0.49 8.31 6.14
CA ARG A 154 -1.18 7.05 6.42
C ARG A 154 -0.60 5.88 5.64
N VAL A 155 -0.38 6.06 4.34
CA VAL A 155 0.20 5.01 3.46
C VAL A 155 1.58 4.58 3.97
N PHE A 156 2.47 5.53 4.23
CA PHE A 156 3.82 5.21 4.71
C PHE A 156 3.82 4.69 6.14
N SER A 157 2.85 5.09 6.96
CA SER A 157 2.69 4.52 8.29
C SER A 157 2.40 3.02 8.22
N ILE A 158 1.60 2.56 7.27
CA ILE A 158 1.37 1.11 7.07
C ILE A 158 2.68 0.38 6.74
N GLU A 159 3.53 0.95 5.88
CA GLU A 159 4.86 0.39 5.58
C GLU A 159 5.74 0.30 6.85
N VAL A 160 5.72 1.34 7.70
CA VAL A 160 6.44 1.37 8.97
C VAL A 160 5.92 0.32 9.96
N LEU A 161 4.60 0.21 10.14
CA LEU A 161 4.01 -0.76 11.06
C LEU A 161 4.23 -2.21 10.59
N LYS A 162 4.22 -2.47 9.28
CA LYS A 162 4.60 -3.77 8.71
C LYS A 162 6.05 -4.14 9.07
N ALA A 163 6.98 -3.21 8.87
CA ALA A 163 8.39 -3.42 9.21
C ALA A 163 8.60 -3.55 10.73
N ALA A 164 7.88 -2.79 11.56
CA ALA A 164 7.90 -2.92 13.01
C ALA A 164 7.45 -4.32 13.44
N ALA A 165 6.36 -4.83 12.85
CA ALA A 165 5.88 -6.18 13.12
C ALA A 165 6.89 -7.26 12.72
N ALA A 166 7.57 -7.10 11.57
CA ALA A 166 8.66 -8.00 11.17
C ALA A 166 9.86 -7.97 12.13
N ARG A 167 10.08 -6.87 12.87
CA ARG A 167 11.09 -6.75 13.94
C ARG A 167 10.59 -7.24 15.32
N GLY A 168 9.43 -7.90 15.39
CA GLY A 168 8.84 -8.41 16.63
C GLY A 168 7.98 -7.39 17.40
N GLN A 169 7.76 -6.18 16.86
CA GLN A 169 6.89 -5.17 17.44
C GLN A 169 5.47 -5.24 16.84
N GLU A 170 4.91 -6.44 16.78
CA GLU A 170 3.64 -6.74 16.10
C GLU A 170 2.43 -5.95 16.63
N HIS A 171 2.46 -5.61 17.92
CA HIS A 171 1.36 -4.94 18.60
C HIS A 171 0.93 -3.62 17.94
N TYR A 172 1.85 -2.91 17.26
CA TYR A 172 1.54 -1.70 16.50
C TYR A 172 0.61 -1.97 15.32
N LEU A 173 0.94 -2.99 14.52
CA LEU A 173 0.15 -3.37 13.34
C LEU A 173 -1.23 -3.92 13.75
N VAL A 174 -1.27 -4.76 14.78
CA VAL A 174 -2.49 -5.32 15.37
C VAL A 174 -3.43 -4.21 15.84
N ARG A 175 -2.94 -3.30 16.69
CA ARG A 175 -3.76 -2.21 17.23
C ARG A 175 -4.28 -1.28 16.15
N ALA A 176 -3.46 -0.98 15.13
CA ALA A 176 -3.90 -0.15 14.02
C ALA A 176 -5.00 -0.83 13.20
N THR A 177 -4.85 -2.12 12.91
CA THR A 177 -5.85 -2.89 12.15
C THR A 177 -7.17 -2.98 12.93
N GLU A 178 -7.10 -3.29 14.22
CA GLU A 178 -8.26 -3.30 15.10
C GLU A 178 -8.96 -1.93 15.16
N ALA A 179 -8.20 -0.85 15.33
CA ALA A 179 -8.75 0.51 15.40
C ALA A 179 -9.53 0.88 14.13
N ILE A 180 -8.94 0.65 12.95
CA ILE A 180 -9.60 0.96 11.66
C ILE A 180 -10.79 0.03 11.40
N SER A 181 -10.67 -1.27 11.73
CA SER A 181 -11.79 -2.23 11.64
C SER A 181 -12.99 -1.78 12.48
N GLN A 182 -12.73 -1.36 13.72
CA GLN A 182 -13.77 -0.84 14.62
C GLN A 182 -14.35 0.50 14.11
N GLU A 183 -13.51 1.41 13.62
CA GLU A 183 -13.95 2.69 13.03
C GLU A 183 -14.93 2.45 11.87
N LEU A 184 -14.59 1.57 10.92
CA LEU A 184 -15.43 1.19 9.78
C LEU A 184 -16.71 0.45 10.18
N SER A 185 -16.63 -0.35 11.25
CA SER A 185 -17.78 -1.07 11.78
C SER A 185 -18.79 -0.14 12.46
N ARG A 186 -18.33 0.93 13.12
CA ARG A 186 -19.17 1.92 13.80
C ARG A 186 -19.72 2.99 12.88
N SER A 187 -19.03 3.32 11.78
CA SER A 187 -19.47 4.31 10.77
C SER A 187 -20.62 3.80 9.88
N GLY A 188 -21.44 2.88 10.40
CA GLY A 188 -22.71 2.45 9.82
C GLY A 188 -23.82 3.43 10.16
N ASP A 189 -23.83 4.58 9.49
CA ASP A 189 -24.95 5.54 9.48
C ASP A 189 -26.15 5.08 8.61
N GLY A 190 -26.14 3.83 8.12
CA GLY A 190 -27.17 3.31 7.22
C GLY A 190 -27.08 3.82 5.77
N SER A 191 -26.10 4.67 5.42
CA SER A 191 -25.91 5.21 4.07
C SER A 191 -25.37 4.21 3.04
N GLY A 192 -25.03 2.99 3.47
CA GLY A 192 -24.64 1.89 2.60
C GLY A 192 -23.16 1.88 2.17
N THR A 193 -22.46 3.02 2.13
CA THR A 193 -21.07 3.08 1.63
C THR A 193 -20.04 3.29 2.75
N LEU A 194 -18.95 2.51 2.73
CA LEU A 194 -17.79 2.75 3.60
C LEU A 194 -16.94 3.92 3.06
N ASP A 195 -16.24 4.60 3.96
CA ASP A 195 -15.19 5.54 3.56
C ASP A 195 -14.12 4.81 2.75
N LYS A 196 -13.85 5.29 1.53
CA LYS A 196 -12.94 4.63 0.59
C LYS A 196 -11.50 4.64 1.08
N GLY A 197 -11.07 5.73 1.71
CA GLY A 197 -9.71 5.86 2.22
C GLY A 197 -9.46 4.87 3.33
N ARG A 198 -10.31 4.85 4.35
CA ARG A 198 -10.25 3.90 5.47
C ARG A 198 -10.41 2.46 5.04
N SER A 199 -11.26 2.18 4.05
CA SER A 199 -11.38 0.83 3.48
C SER A 199 -10.08 0.38 2.81
N SER A 200 -9.36 1.30 2.15
CA SER A 200 -8.03 1.02 1.60
C SER A 200 -7.01 0.80 2.71
N ASP A 201 -6.99 1.67 3.73
CA ASP A 201 -6.09 1.53 4.88
C ASP A 201 -6.27 0.15 5.55
N LEU A 202 -7.51 -0.28 5.78
CA LEU A 202 -7.80 -1.61 6.34
C LEU A 202 -7.31 -2.73 5.42
N ARG A 203 -7.56 -2.62 4.11
CA ARG A 203 -7.10 -3.62 3.13
C ARG A 203 -5.59 -3.80 3.20
N ASP A 204 -4.85 -2.69 3.19
CA ASP A 204 -3.39 -2.69 3.21
C ASP A 204 -2.80 -3.17 4.55
N LEU A 205 -3.47 -2.87 5.66
CA LEU A 205 -3.14 -3.39 6.99
C LEU A 205 -3.32 -4.91 7.07
N VAL A 206 -4.45 -5.44 6.60
CA VAL A 206 -4.71 -6.89 6.58
C VAL A 206 -3.69 -7.59 5.66
N HIS A 207 -3.39 -7.03 4.49
CA HIS A 207 -2.33 -7.55 3.62
C HIS A 207 -0.98 -7.59 4.34
N SER A 208 -0.61 -6.50 5.01
CA SER A 208 0.66 -6.37 5.73
C SER A 208 0.79 -7.42 6.83
N PHE A 209 -0.28 -7.66 7.58
CA PHE A 209 -0.28 -8.66 8.64
C PHE A 209 -0.18 -10.08 8.10
N VAL A 210 -0.93 -10.41 7.04
CA VAL A 210 -0.84 -11.72 6.36
C VAL A 210 0.56 -11.95 5.82
N ASP A 211 1.20 -10.93 5.26
CA ASP A 211 2.57 -11.04 4.76
C ASP A 211 3.60 -11.25 5.89
N VAL A 212 3.39 -10.65 7.06
CA VAL A 212 4.27 -10.83 8.23
C VAL A 212 4.09 -12.20 8.88
N LYS A 213 2.84 -12.68 9.01
CA LYS A 213 2.54 -13.97 9.65
C LYS A 213 2.71 -15.17 8.74
N GLY A 214 2.53 -14.98 7.44
CA GLY A 214 2.34 -16.06 6.48
C GLY A 214 0.94 -16.66 6.55
N LEU A 215 0.48 -17.21 5.42
CA LEU A 215 -0.85 -17.82 5.31
C LEU A 215 -0.99 -19.12 6.13
N ASP A 216 0.13 -19.79 6.42
CA ASP A 216 0.15 -21.01 7.25
C ASP A 216 -0.29 -20.75 8.70
N ALA A 217 -0.13 -19.52 9.21
CA ALA A 217 -0.58 -19.14 10.54
C ALA A 217 -2.11 -19.23 10.70
N PHE A 218 -2.85 -19.21 9.60
CA PHE A 218 -4.32 -19.31 9.56
C PHE A 218 -4.81 -20.72 9.15
N ALA A 219 -3.90 -21.56 8.67
CA ALA A 219 -4.22 -22.84 8.05
C ALA A 219 -4.75 -23.90 9.02
N GLN A 220 -4.51 -23.73 10.32
CA GLN A 220 -4.90 -24.69 11.36
C GLN A 220 -6.26 -24.38 12.00
N GLY A 221 -6.98 -23.37 11.51
CA GLY A 221 -8.23 -22.93 12.13
C GLY A 221 -8.04 -22.25 13.48
N ASP A 222 -6.83 -21.79 13.81
CA ASP A 222 -6.59 -20.95 14.97
C ASP A 222 -7.24 -19.58 14.73
N VAL A 223 -8.25 -19.25 15.53
CA VAL A 223 -8.99 -17.99 15.38
C VAL A 223 -8.23 -16.79 15.91
N ARG A 224 -7.20 -16.99 16.76
CA ARG A 224 -6.49 -15.90 17.44
C ARG A 224 -5.84 -14.91 16.46
N PRO A 225 -5.14 -15.33 15.39
CA PRO A 225 -4.59 -14.41 14.40
C PRO A 225 -5.65 -13.59 13.67
N VAL A 226 -6.83 -14.18 13.43
CA VAL A 226 -7.97 -13.50 12.78
C VAL A 226 -8.63 -12.50 13.72
N GLN A 227 -8.79 -12.84 14.98
CA GLN A 227 -9.26 -11.90 16.01
C GLN A 227 -8.25 -10.77 16.26
N ALA A 228 -6.94 -11.07 16.24
CA ALA A 228 -5.88 -10.06 16.36
C ALA A 228 -5.87 -9.08 15.18
N LEU A 229 -6.36 -9.49 14.01
CA LEU A 229 -6.61 -8.61 12.87
C LEU A 229 -7.82 -7.69 13.07
N GLY A 230 -8.56 -7.81 14.17
CA GLY A 230 -9.80 -7.06 14.40
C GLY A 230 -11.00 -7.59 13.62
N PHE A 231 -10.92 -8.84 13.11
CA PHE A 231 -12.07 -9.52 12.54
C PHE A 231 -13.05 -9.97 13.63
N SER A 232 -14.35 -9.89 13.33
CA SER A 232 -15.44 -10.32 14.19
C SER A 232 -16.60 -10.81 13.35
N SER A 233 -17.19 -11.94 13.73
CA SER A 233 -18.38 -12.50 13.09
C SER A 233 -19.61 -11.58 13.21
N THR A 234 -19.59 -10.58 14.09
CA THR A 234 -20.69 -9.60 14.27
C THR A 234 -20.49 -8.28 13.52
N MET A 235 -19.34 -8.08 12.86
CA MET A 235 -19.10 -6.84 12.11
C MET A 235 -20.02 -6.71 10.88
N PRO A 236 -20.28 -5.49 10.36
CA PRO A 236 -21.08 -5.31 9.16
C PRO A 236 -20.52 -6.06 7.95
N THR A 237 -21.38 -6.68 7.13
CA THR A 237 -20.98 -7.49 5.96
C THR A 237 -19.99 -6.77 5.03
N ARG A 238 -20.20 -5.47 4.81
CA ARG A 238 -19.30 -4.63 3.99
C ARG A 238 -17.86 -4.55 4.51
N VAL A 239 -17.66 -4.65 5.83
CA VAL A 239 -16.32 -4.70 6.44
C VAL A 239 -15.75 -6.11 6.31
N LYS A 240 -16.58 -7.16 6.50
CA LYS A 240 -16.17 -8.57 6.27
C LYS A 240 -15.63 -8.79 4.86
N LEU A 241 -16.25 -8.17 3.85
CA LEU A 241 -15.79 -8.28 2.46
C LEU A 241 -14.32 -7.88 2.26
N ILE A 242 -13.79 -6.94 3.05
CA ILE A 242 -12.38 -6.57 2.99
C ILE A 242 -11.50 -7.76 3.44
N TYR A 243 -11.90 -8.48 4.49
CA TYR A 243 -11.19 -9.69 4.92
C TYR A 243 -11.38 -10.86 3.93
N ASP A 244 -12.56 -10.98 3.32
CA ASP A 244 -12.83 -11.98 2.28
C ASP A 244 -11.90 -11.79 1.07
N GLU A 245 -11.75 -10.55 0.60
CA GLU A 245 -10.88 -10.19 -0.52
C GLU A 245 -9.40 -10.45 -0.23
N VAL A 246 -8.95 -10.15 1.00
CA VAL A 246 -7.52 -10.13 1.33
C VAL A 246 -7.04 -11.45 1.93
N LEU A 247 -7.75 -11.97 2.93
CA LEU A 247 -7.35 -13.15 3.69
C LEU A 247 -7.96 -14.41 3.10
N PHE A 248 -9.29 -14.51 3.09
CA PHE A 248 -9.97 -15.76 2.78
C PHE A 248 -9.80 -16.16 1.30
N LEU A 249 -9.76 -15.19 0.38
CA LEU A 249 -9.43 -15.46 -1.02
C LEU A 249 -8.00 -16.02 -1.19
N ARG A 250 -7.02 -15.49 -0.45
CA ARG A 250 -5.62 -15.99 -0.49
C ARG A 250 -5.52 -17.39 0.12
N LEU A 251 -6.24 -17.67 1.21
CA LEU A 251 -6.33 -19.03 1.78
C LEU A 251 -6.90 -20.02 0.76
N LYS A 252 -7.98 -19.62 0.05
CA LYS A 252 -8.56 -20.43 -1.02
C LYS A 252 -7.58 -20.68 -2.17
N GLN A 253 -6.80 -19.68 -2.57
CA GLN A 253 -5.80 -19.82 -3.64
C GLN A 253 -4.66 -20.75 -3.23
N GLN A 254 -4.20 -20.68 -1.98
CA GLN A 254 -3.06 -21.49 -1.51
C GLN A 254 -3.44 -22.93 -1.14
N PHE A 255 -4.56 -23.13 -0.45
CA PHE A 255 -4.93 -24.44 0.12
C PHE A 255 -6.04 -25.17 -0.66
N GLY A 256 -6.60 -24.53 -1.68
CA GLY A 256 -7.71 -25.07 -2.46
C GLY A 256 -9.07 -24.82 -1.81
N ARG A 257 -10.14 -25.03 -2.59
CA ARG A 257 -11.51 -24.63 -2.22
C ARG A 257 -12.04 -25.32 -0.96
N GLU A 258 -11.91 -26.64 -0.89
CA GLU A 258 -12.52 -27.44 0.18
C GLU A 258 -11.86 -27.14 1.53
N ARG A 259 -10.53 -27.22 1.56
CA ARG A 259 -9.74 -26.95 2.76
C ARG A 259 -9.86 -25.51 3.25
N ALA A 260 -9.92 -24.53 2.34
CA ALA A 260 -10.16 -23.15 2.74
C ALA A 260 -11.58 -22.90 3.27
N ALA A 261 -12.59 -23.66 2.79
CA ALA A 261 -13.95 -23.57 3.33
C ALA A 261 -14.00 -24.10 4.77
N GLU A 262 -13.32 -25.21 5.05
CA GLU A 262 -13.17 -25.75 6.42
C GLU A 262 -12.44 -24.76 7.34
N MET A 263 -11.32 -24.19 6.87
CA MET A 263 -10.59 -23.15 7.61
C MET A 263 -11.48 -21.94 7.88
N THR A 264 -12.19 -21.45 6.86
CA THR A 264 -13.07 -20.29 7.00
C THR A 264 -14.19 -20.59 7.99
N ALA A 265 -14.85 -21.74 7.91
CA ALA A 265 -15.88 -22.13 8.88
C ALA A 265 -15.33 -22.15 10.31
N ALA A 266 -14.17 -22.79 10.53
CA ALA A 266 -13.51 -22.82 11.84
C ALA A 266 -13.16 -21.41 12.37
N LEU A 267 -12.82 -20.48 11.48
CA LEU A 267 -12.50 -19.10 11.82
C LEU A 267 -13.74 -18.22 12.07
N LEU A 268 -14.92 -18.63 11.59
CA LEU A 268 -16.16 -17.86 11.66
C LEU A 268 -17.16 -18.35 12.72
N ASP A 269 -17.01 -19.58 13.22
CA ASP A 269 -17.90 -20.20 14.22
C ASP A 269 -17.69 -19.67 15.66
N HIS A 270 -16.93 -18.58 15.81
CA HIS A 270 -16.56 -17.94 17.09
C HIS A 270 -16.80 -16.42 17.08
#